data_AF-J2VSU8-F1
#
_entry.id   AF-J2VSU8-F1
#
_cell.length_a   1.000
_cell.length_b   1.000
_cell.length_c   1.000
_cell.angle_alpha   90.00
_cell.angle_beta   90.00
_cell.angle_gamma   90.00
#
_symmetry.space_group_name_H-M   'P 1'
#
loop_
_entity.id
_entity.type
_entity.pdbx_description
1 polymer ?
#
loop_
_entity_poly.entity_id
_entity_poly.type
_entity_poly.pdbx_seq_one_letter_code
_entity_poly.pdbx_strand_id
1 'polypeptide(L)'
;MNHSSYRHSLNHMLTSHLLGGGYPALMPGAPAMARNRDGQRTTATFNAAQPAAHRAATANYPIHIERASIDSLPQACGVYVLRGANDMPLYVGRSLNLRGRVLAQLNNHDEQMLVRQTRRVEHHRCAGEIGAELLEAQLLRELRPLHNKKARDKRCLFTLRLDAEGRPGVARVSEHEVAANHPLFGVFGSERAAQEALHQLVAQHGLCSFVTGLEPSTGEGMACFGRQIRRCRGACTGEESHHDHQQRLNAALEELRIVPWPFVGRMGIVEHQDGLRQVHVVDQWRYLGTLDHEHRQLTMRSSQKNRPGFDLDSYKIIIHRHLLGQLEWRPVAA
;
A
#
# COMPACT_ATOMS: atom_id res chain seq x y z
N MET A 1 -17.19 22.93 -16.84
CA MET A 1 -17.42 21.47 -17.04
C MET A 1 -17.14 20.80 -15.69
N ASN A 2 -18.13 20.08 -15.15
CA ASN A 2 -18.35 19.93 -13.71
C ASN A 2 -17.34 19.01 -12.97
N HIS A 3 -16.43 19.62 -12.22
CA HIS A 3 -15.49 18.97 -11.29
C HIS A 3 -16.16 18.34 -10.03
N SER A 4 -17.44 18.62 -9.78
CA SER A 4 -18.10 18.27 -8.51
C SER A 4 -18.66 16.84 -8.47
N SER A 5 -18.99 16.24 -9.61
CA SER A 5 -19.61 14.90 -9.64
C SER A 5 -18.57 13.76 -9.51
N TYR A 6 -17.29 14.04 -9.80
CA TYR A 6 -16.19 13.07 -9.72
C TYR A 6 -15.74 12.77 -8.27
N ARG A 7 -15.92 13.72 -7.34
CA ARG A 7 -15.41 13.61 -5.97
C ARG A 7 -16.17 12.64 -5.07
N HIS A 8 -17.47 12.41 -5.31
CA HIS A 8 -18.27 11.54 -4.45
C HIS A 8 -18.19 10.05 -4.80
N SER A 9 -17.91 9.68 -6.06
CA SER A 9 -17.75 8.27 -6.46
C SER A 9 -16.41 7.68 -6.00
N LEU A 10 -15.35 8.51 -5.90
CA LEU A 10 -13.99 8.08 -5.51
C LEU A 10 -13.87 7.66 -4.03
N ASN A 11 -14.64 8.29 -3.13
CA ASN A 11 -14.51 8.07 -1.68
C ASN A 11 -14.98 6.69 -1.20
N HIS A 12 -15.89 6.01 -1.92
CA HIS A 12 -16.39 4.70 -1.51
C HIS A 12 -15.60 3.52 -2.14
N MET A 13 -14.73 3.79 -3.12
CA MET A 13 -14.05 2.76 -3.93
C MET A 13 -12.56 2.57 -3.62
N LEU A 14 -11.92 3.56 -2.98
CA LEU A 14 -10.47 3.54 -2.72
C LEU A 14 -10.05 2.62 -1.56
N THR A 15 -10.98 2.16 -0.72
CA THR A 15 -10.70 1.26 0.41
C THR A 15 -10.60 -0.22 0.02
N SER A 16 -11.11 -0.65 -1.14
CA SER A 16 -11.07 -2.06 -1.57
C SER A 16 -10.09 -2.33 -2.72
N HIS A 17 -10.01 -1.45 -3.71
CA HIS A 17 -9.39 -1.79 -5.00
C HIS A 17 -7.86 -1.71 -5.06
N LEU A 18 -7.22 -0.92 -4.18
CA LEU A 18 -5.75 -0.88 -4.05
C LEU A 18 -5.21 -1.84 -2.99
N LEU A 19 -6.11 -2.37 -2.15
CA LEU A 19 -5.82 -3.16 -0.96
C LEU A 19 -6.25 -4.61 -1.18
N GLY A 20 -5.51 -5.31 -2.05
CA GLY A 20 -5.42 -6.77 -2.01
C GLY A 20 -4.73 -7.24 -0.73
N GLY A 21 -5.42 -7.15 0.40
CA GLY A 21 -5.00 -7.55 1.74
C GLY A 21 -6.17 -7.36 2.70
N GLY A 22 -6.97 -8.41 2.87
CA GLY A 22 -8.29 -8.32 3.48
C GLY A 22 -8.34 -7.74 4.89
N TYR A 23 -9.39 -6.95 5.12
CA TYR A 23 -9.99 -6.70 6.44
C TYR A 23 -11.50 -6.87 6.30
N PRO A 24 -12.17 -7.71 7.11
CA PRO A 24 -13.61 -7.84 7.08
C PRO A 24 -14.28 -6.58 7.63
N ALA A 25 -15.26 -6.06 6.88
CA ALA A 25 -16.14 -4.99 7.32
C ALA A 25 -17.08 -5.51 8.43
N LEU A 26 -17.16 -4.77 9.55
CA LEU A 26 -18.14 -4.98 10.62
C LEU A 26 -19.10 -3.78 10.63
N MET A 27 -20.39 -4.03 10.41
CA MET A 27 -21.50 -3.13 10.70
C MET A 27 -22.39 -3.76 11.81
N PRO A 28 -23.21 -2.96 12.54
CA PRO A 28 -23.49 -3.19 13.96
C PRO A 28 -24.86 -3.83 14.25
N GLY A 29 -24.94 -4.59 15.35
CA GLY A 29 -26.18 -5.07 15.96
C GLY A 29 -25.90 -5.97 17.19
N ALA A 30 -26.37 -5.54 18.37
CA ALA A 30 -26.10 -6.08 19.72
C ALA A 30 -26.80 -7.42 20.05
N PRO A 31 -26.79 -7.91 21.32
CA PRO A 31 -25.68 -8.31 22.20
C PRO A 31 -25.74 -9.81 22.59
N ALA A 32 -24.66 -10.33 23.20
CA ALA A 32 -24.61 -11.31 24.30
C ALA A 32 -23.55 -12.43 24.18
N MET A 33 -22.83 -12.61 25.30
CA MET A 33 -22.18 -13.82 25.84
C MET A 33 -20.87 -14.38 25.23
N ALA A 34 -19.84 -14.25 26.07
CA ALA A 34 -18.59 -15.00 26.23
C ALA A 34 -18.38 -16.29 25.41
N ARG A 35 -17.23 -16.38 24.73
CA ARG A 35 -16.10 -17.30 25.05
C ARG A 35 -14.91 -17.05 24.12
N ASN A 36 -13.71 -17.27 24.66
CA ASN A 36 -12.40 -17.10 24.00
C ASN A 36 -11.92 -18.46 23.46
N ARG A 37 -11.37 -18.51 22.24
CA ARG A 37 -10.33 -19.43 21.74
C ARG A 37 -10.10 -19.18 20.23
N ASP A 38 -8.83 -19.24 19.82
CA ASP A 38 -8.31 -19.36 18.45
C ASP A 38 -7.92 -18.08 17.65
N GLY A 39 -6.61 -17.92 17.45
CA GLY A 39 -6.08 -17.92 16.08
C GLY A 39 -5.81 -16.60 15.36
N GLN A 40 -5.77 -15.44 16.02
CA GLN A 40 -5.50 -14.17 15.33
C GLN A 40 -4.02 -13.76 15.37
N ARG A 41 -3.41 -13.77 14.18
CA ARG A 41 -2.11 -13.15 13.90
C ARG A 41 -2.21 -11.64 14.05
N THR A 42 -1.40 -11.08 14.93
CA THR A 42 -1.26 -9.63 15.12
C THR A 42 -0.63 -8.99 13.88
N THR A 43 -1.47 -8.36 13.07
CA THR A 43 -1.02 -7.25 12.22
C THR A 43 -0.91 -6.05 13.13
N ALA A 44 0.31 -5.56 13.35
CA ALA A 44 0.48 -4.36 14.15
C ALA A 44 -0.14 -3.17 13.40
N THR A 45 -1.32 -2.77 13.86
CA THR A 45 -2.09 -1.68 13.27
C THR A 45 -1.42 -0.35 13.53
N PHE A 46 -1.45 0.49 12.50
CA PHE A 46 -0.86 1.82 12.41
C PHE A 46 -1.31 2.81 13.50
N ASN A 47 -2.34 2.51 14.31
CA ASN A 47 -3.00 3.49 15.17
C ASN A 47 -3.52 2.99 16.53
N ALA A 48 -2.93 1.95 17.12
CA ALA A 48 -3.29 1.62 18.51
C ALA A 48 -2.69 2.66 19.47
N ALA A 49 -3.50 3.63 19.90
CA ALA A 49 -3.18 4.47 21.06
C ALA A 49 -2.99 3.56 22.28
N GLN A 50 -1.76 3.44 22.78
CA GLN A 50 -1.47 2.66 23.97
C GLN A 50 -1.25 3.60 25.17
N PRO A 51 -2.05 3.46 26.25
CA PRO A 51 -1.93 4.28 27.44
C PRO A 51 -0.72 3.81 28.27
N ALA A 52 0.45 4.42 28.08
CA ALA A 52 1.53 4.36 29.07
C ALA A 52 2.59 5.45 28.86
N ALA A 53 2.19 6.71 28.68
CA ALA A 53 3.14 7.83 28.72
C ALA A 53 3.73 8.08 30.13
N HIS A 54 3.29 7.34 31.16
CA HIS A 54 3.63 7.64 32.57
C HIS A 54 4.41 6.56 33.34
N ARG A 55 5.14 5.65 32.67
CA ARG A 55 6.01 4.65 33.35
C ARG A 55 7.48 4.70 32.94
N ALA A 56 8.01 5.90 32.68
CA ALA A 56 9.36 6.09 32.16
C ALA A 56 10.48 6.27 33.22
N ALA A 57 10.25 5.93 34.50
CA ALA A 57 11.27 6.10 35.54
C ALA A 57 11.90 4.77 36.03
N THR A 58 11.31 3.61 35.75
CA THR A 58 11.77 2.30 36.27
C THR A 58 11.47 1.12 35.34
N ALA A 59 11.48 1.32 34.02
CA ALA A 59 11.40 0.20 33.09
C ALA A 59 12.75 -0.54 33.08
N ASN A 60 12.75 -1.83 33.45
CA ASN A 60 13.94 -2.67 33.43
C ASN A 60 14.13 -3.17 31.99
N TYR A 61 15.06 -2.56 31.26
CA TYR A 61 15.28 -2.86 29.84
C TYR A 61 16.21 -4.06 29.68
N PRO A 62 16.12 -4.82 28.57
CA PRO A 62 17.01 -5.94 28.35
C PRO A 62 18.47 -5.46 28.33
N ILE A 63 19.27 -5.96 29.26
CA ILE A 63 20.66 -5.52 29.51
C ILE A 63 21.55 -5.70 28.27
N HIS A 64 21.19 -6.63 27.38
CA HIS A 64 21.95 -6.95 26.18
C HIS A 64 21.74 -5.97 25.01
N ILE A 65 20.82 -5.00 25.13
CA ILE A 65 20.59 -3.96 24.12
C ILE A 65 21.33 -2.70 24.55
N GLU A 66 22.07 -2.11 23.61
CA GLU A 66 22.83 -0.89 23.82
C GLU A 66 21.95 0.24 24.37
N ARG A 67 22.24 0.65 25.61
CA ARG A 67 21.41 1.59 26.35
C ARG A 67 21.30 2.96 25.67
N ALA A 68 22.42 3.47 25.18
CA ALA A 68 22.48 4.74 24.46
C ALA A 68 21.56 4.76 23.22
N SER A 69 21.42 3.63 22.53
CA SER A 69 20.53 3.50 21.36
C SER A 69 19.05 3.65 21.73
N ILE A 70 18.64 3.17 22.92
CA ILE A 70 17.27 3.31 23.44
C ILE A 70 17.05 4.74 23.95
N ASP A 71 18.01 5.29 24.68
CA ASP A 71 17.87 6.61 25.30
C ASP A 71 17.82 7.73 24.24
N SER A 72 18.52 7.55 23.11
CA SER A 72 18.48 8.47 21.97
C SER A 72 17.17 8.48 21.17
N LEU A 73 16.23 7.56 21.43
CA LEU A 73 14.98 7.47 20.66
C LEU A 73 14.10 8.72 20.86
N PRO A 74 13.75 9.43 19.78
CA PRO A 74 12.92 10.62 19.87
C PRO A 74 11.43 10.24 20.00
N GLN A 75 10.65 11.12 20.61
CA GLN A 75 9.18 11.08 20.54
C GLN A 75 8.70 11.78 19.26
N ALA A 76 9.13 11.28 18.10
CA ALA A 76 8.85 11.87 16.81
C ALA A 76 8.49 10.80 15.77
N CYS A 77 7.95 11.26 14.63
CA CYS A 77 7.69 10.40 13.49
C CYS A 77 8.99 9.90 12.87
N GLY A 78 8.98 8.66 12.37
CA GLY A 78 10.09 8.12 11.60
C GLY A 78 10.08 6.60 11.46
N VAL A 79 11.26 6.07 11.13
CA VAL A 79 11.52 4.65 10.92
C VAL A 79 12.59 4.18 11.90
N TYR A 80 12.46 2.97 12.43
CA TYR A 80 13.46 2.32 13.27
C TYR A 80 13.90 1.00 12.67
N VAL A 81 15.16 0.63 12.93
CA VAL A 81 15.75 -0.65 12.55
C VAL A 81 16.29 -1.32 13.81
N LEU A 82 15.78 -2.53 14.09
CA LEU A 82 16.36 -3.39 15.11
C LEU A 82 17.54 -4.13 14.50
N ARG A 83 18.73 -3.89 15.05
CA ARG A 83 19.99 -4.48 14.61
C ARG A 83 20.42 -5.58 15.57
N GLY A 84 20.83 -6.72 15.04
CA GLY A 84 21.37 -7.85 15.79
C GLY A 84 22.88 -7.79 15.95
N ALA A 85 23.49 -8.94 16.21
CA ALA A 85 24.95 -9.08 16.17
C ALA A 85 25.49 -8.76 14.76
N ASN A 86 26.71 -8.21 14.69
CA ASN A 86 27.38 -7.81 13.44
C ASN A 86 26.54 -6.86 12.57
N ASP A 87 25.72 -6.02 13.19
CA ASP A 87 24.83 -5.05 12.53
C ASP A 87 23.79 -5.65 11.56
N MET A 88 23.47 -6.94 11.73
CA MET A 88 22.47 -7.63 10.91
C MET A 88 21.09 -6.98 11.08
N PRO A 89 20.40 -6.57 10.00
CA PRO A 89 19.06 -6.00 10.10
C PRO A 89 18.05 -7.10 10.46
N LEU A 90 17.45 -7.00 11.65
CA LEU A 90 16.48 -7.97 12.14
C LEU A 90 15.06 -7.56 11.79
N TYR A 91 14.73 -6.29 12.00
CA TYR A 91 13.39 -5.76 11.78
C TYR A 91 13.43 -4.28 11.41
N VAL A 92 12.59 -3.86 10.46
CA VAL A 92 12.33 -2.45 10.14
C VAL A 92 10.86 -2.17 10.41
N GLY A 93 10.58 -1.05 11.07
CA GLY A 93 9.22 -0.58 11.30
C GLY A 93 9.13 0.95 11.36
N ARG A 94 7.94 1.51 11.17
CA ARG A 94 7.67 2.95 11.28
C ARG A 94 6.74 3.30 12.44
N SER A 95 6.76 4.56 12.87
CA SER A 95 5.83 5.09 13.86
C SER A 95 5.72 6.61 13.82
N LEU A 96 4.60 7.15 14.31
CA LEU A 96 4.46 8.57 14.66
C LEU A 96 5.17 8.92 15.98
N ASN A 97 5.44 7.93 16.83
CA ASN A 97 6.21 8.07 18.08
C ASN A 97 7.20 6.91 18.21
N LEU A 98 8.40 7.13 17.68
CA LEU A 98 9.49 6.14 17.66
C LEU A 98 9.79 5.58 19.05
N ARG A 99 9.99 6.44 20.04
CA ARG A 99 10.26 6.02 21.42
C ARG A 99 9.14 5.12 21.96
N GLY A 100 7.90 5.58 21.93
CA GLY A 100 6.76 4.81 22.45
C GLY A 100 6.62 3.44 21.78
N ARG A 101 6.74 3.41 20.45
CA ARG A 101 6.60 2.18 19.65
C ARG A 101 7.70 1.17 19.94
N VAL A 102 8.96 1.59 19.92
CA VAL A 102 10.09 0.69 20.18
C VAL A 102 10.00 0.16 21.61
N LEU A 103 9.69 1.01 22.59
CA LEU A 103 9.57 0.55 23.98
C LEU A 103 8.44 -0.46 24.16
N ALA A 104 7.30 -0.28 23.49
CA ALA A 104 6.23 -1.28 23.50
C ALA A 104 6.70 -2.61 22.89
N GLN A 105 7.46 -2.55 21.78
CA GLN A 105 7.97 -3.73 21.10
C GLN A 105 8.99 -4.50 21.94
N LEU A 106 9.92 -3.80 22.60
CA LEU A 106 10.92 -4.41 23.48
C LEU A 106 10.30 -5.10 24.71
N ASN A 107 9.11 -4.67 25.12
CA ASN A 107 8.35 -5.28 26.22
C ASN A 107 7.29 -6.29 25.75
N ASN A 108 7.20 -6.56 24.44
CA ASN A 108 6.20 -7.47 23.91
C ASN A 108 6.62 -8.93 24.10
N HIS A 109 5.82 -9.70 24.84
CA HIS A 109 6.09 -11.11 25.11
C HIS A 109 6.02 -12.02 23.88
N ASP A 110 5.23 -11.65 22.87
CA ASP A 110 5.10 -12.43 21.63
C ASP A 110 6.32 -12.28 20.71
N GLU A 111 7.11 -11.21 20.89
CA GLU A 111 8.27 -10.88 20.07
C GLU A 111 9.61 -11.19 20.75
N GLN A 112 9.59 -12.00 21.81
CA GLN A 112 10.79 -12.32 22.61
C GLN A 112 11.97 -12.83 21.79
N MET A 113 11.74 -13.60 20.72
CA MET A 113 12.82 -14.09 19.87
C MET A 113 13.57 -12.94 19.17
N LEU A 114 12.82 -11.97 18.62
CA LEU A 114 13.37 -10.77 17.99
C LEU A 114 14.10 -9.90 19.03
N VAL A 115 13.49 -9.69 20.19
CA VAL A 115 14.06 -8.88 21.28
C VAL A 115 15.36 -9.49 21.80
N ARG A 116 15.44 -10.82 21.97
CA ARG A 116 16.66 -11.53 22.41
C ARG A 116 17.82 -11.40 21.43
N GLN A 117 17.53 -11.34 20.12
CA GLN A 117 18.54 -11.18 19.08
C GLN A 117 18.98 -9.73 18.88
N THR A 118 18.12 -8.77 19.23
CA THR A 118 18.41 -7.33 19.10
C THR A 118 19.59 -6.94 19.98
N ARG A 119 20.46 -6.06 19.47
CA ARG A 119 21.63 -5.51 20.15
C ARG A 119 21.65 -3.98 20.11
N ARG A 120 21.12 -3.37 19.05
CA ARG A 120 21.06 -1.92 18.88
C ARG A 120 19.78 -1.51 18.19
N VAL A 121 19.25 -0.35 18.54
CA VAL A 121 18.15 0.29 17.83
C VAL A 121 18.68 1.48 17.04
N GLU A 122 18.57 1.41 15.71
CA GLU A 122 18.81 2.54 14.82
C GLU A 122 17.48 3.24 14.53
N HIS A 123 17.50 4.56 14.34
CA HIS A 123 16.30 5.32 14.00
C HIS A 123 16.60 6.47 13.03
N HIS A 124 15.60 6.81 12.22
CA HIS A 124 15.61 7.93 11.28
C HIS A 124 14.34 8.74 11.49
N ARG A 125 14.49 10.01 11.88
CA ARG A 125 13.35 10.93 12.00
C ARG A 125 12.82 11.32 10.61
N CYS A 126 11.50 11.42 10.50
CA CYS A 126 10.81 11.93 9.33
C CYS A 126 9.98 13.16 9.71
N ALA A 127 9.78 14.04 8.74
CA ALA A 127 8.98 15.26 8.90
C ALA A 127 7.47 14.99 8.80
N GLY A 128 7.08 13.74 8.58
CA GLY A 128 5.70 13.32 8.52
C GLY A 128 5.56 11.84 8.17
N GLU A 129 4.30 11.42 8.07
CA GLU A 129 3.92 10.03 7.90
C GLU A 129 4.32 9.50 6.52
N ILE A 130 4.19 10.33 5.47
CA ILE A 130 4.46 9.91 4.09
C ILE A 130 5.94 9.59 3.95
N GLY A 131 6.80 10.47 4.46
CA GLY A 131 8.24 10.24 4.50
C GLY A 131 8.62 9.00 5.29
N ALA A 132 7.97 8.73 6.42
CA ALA A 132 8.20 7.51 7.19
C ALA A 132 7.78 6.25 6.42
N GLU A 133 6.65 6.27 5.71
CA GLU A 133 6.18 5.14 4.91
C GLU A 133 7.07 4.89 3.68
N LEU A 134 7.48 5.94 2.97
CA LEU A 134 8.41 5.84 1.84
C LEU A 134 9.78 5.33 2.28
N LEU A 135 10.30 5.80 3.41
CA LEU A 135 11.58 5.38 3.95
C LEU A 135 11.54 3.93 4.45
N GLU A 136 10.46 3.50 5.12
CA GLU A 136 10.27 2.11 5.53
C GLU A 136 10.28 1.19 4.31
N ALA A 137 9.49 1.51 3.28
CA ALA A 137 9.46 0.74 2.04
C ALA A 137 10.84 0.66 1.38
N GLN A 138 11.63 1.75 1.42
CA GLN A 138 13.01 1.74 0.94
C GLN A 138 13.91 0.81 1.77
N LEU A 139 13.93 0.95 3.10
CA LEU A 139 14.79 0.17 3.98
C LEU A 139 14.43 -1.33 3.96
N LEU A 140 13.16 -1.68 3.83
CA LEU A 140 12.74 -3.08 3.66
C LEU A 140 13.32 -3.71 2.40
N ARG A 141 13.41 -2.94 1.31
CA ARG A 141 13.97 -3.41 0.02
C ARG A 141 15.49 -3.54 0.08
N GLU A 142 16.16 -2.57 0.69
CA GLU A 142 17.62 -2.48 0.77
C GLU A 142 18.20 -3.47 1.79
N LEU A 143 17.63 -3.51 3.00
CA LEU A 143 18.18 -4.27 4.12
C LEU A 143 17.67 -5.72 4.16
N ARG A 144 16.52 -6.01 3.55
CA ARG A 144 15.86 -7.34 3.57
C ARG A 144 15.88 -7.99 4.97
N PRO A 145 15.37 -7.30 6.00
CA PRO A 145 15.51 -7.72 7.39
C PRO A 145 14.93 -9.13 7.65
N LEU A 146 15.59 -9.87 8.55
CA LEU A 146 15.35 -11.29 8.77
C LEU A 146 13.91 -11.62 9.20
N HIS A 147 13.31 -10.78 10.04
CA HIS A 147 12.01 -11.04 10.67
C HIS A 147 10.85 -10.28 10.03
N ASN A 148 11.09 -9.33 9.12
CA ASN A 148 9.99 -8.79 8.33
C ASN A 148 9.50 -9.85 7.34
N LYS A 149 8.21 -9.77 7.00
CA LYS A 149 7.66 -10.59 5.92
C LYS A 149 8.48 -10.35 4.65
N LYS A 150 9.11 -11.41 4.14
CA LYS A 150 9.94 -11.34 2.93
C LYS A 150 9.14 -10.72 1.78
N ALA A 151 9.63 -9.63 1.23
CA ALA A 151 9.15 -9.13 -0.05
C ALA A 151 9.45 -10.19 -1.12
N ARG A 152 8.50 -10.44 -2.04
CA ARG A 152 8.70 -11.41 -3.13
C ARG A 152 9.78 -10.88 -4.07
N ASP A 153 10.83 -11.65 -4.30
CA ASP A 153 12.02 -11.26 -5.09
C ASP A 153 11.73 -11.01 -6.59
N LYS A 154 10.59 -11.46 -7.11
CA LYS A 154 10.18 -11.23 -8.50
C LYS A 154 9.07 -10.18 -8.55
N ARG A 155 9.44 -8.93 -8.87
CA ARG A 155 8.49 -7.87 -9.21
C ARG A 155 7.98 -8.08 -10.63
N CYS A 156 7.02 -8.96 -10.79
CA CYS A 156 6.17 -8.93 -11.97
C CYS A 156 5.03 -7.97 -11.69
N LEU A 157 4.90 -6.92 -12.51
CA LEU A 157 3.73 -6.05 -12.49
C LEU A 157 2.70 -6.61 -13.46
N PHE A 158 1.44 -6.46 -13.09
CA PHE A 158 0.30 -6.89 -13.90
C PHE A 158 -0.72 -5.76 -14.01
N THR A 159 -1.46 -5.72 -15.10
CA THR A 159 -2.58 -4.80 -15.37
C THR A 159 -3.76 -5.63 -15.87
N LEU A 160 -4.97 -5.07 -15.81
CA LEU A 160 -6.06 -5.55 -16.65
C LEU A 160 -5.95 -4.93 -18.05
N ARG A 161 -6.30 -5.70 -19.07
CA ARG A 161 -6.34 -5.27 -20.47
C ARG A 161 -7.49 -5.96 -21.19
N LEU A 162 -8.09 -5.27 -22.15
CA LEU A 162 -9.09 -5.87 -23.03
C LEU A 162 -8.40 -6.62 -24.18
N ASP A 163 -8.90 -7.79 -24.54
CA ASP A 163 -8.55 -8.49 -25.78
C ASP A 163 -9.27 -7.88 -27.00
N ALA A 164 -9.05 -8.45 -28.20
CA ALA A 164 -9.66 -7.96 -29.44
C ALA A 164 -11.20 -8.10 -29.44
N GLU A 165 -11.73 -9.02 -28.64
CA GLU A 165 -13.16 -9.26 -28.47
C GLU A 165 -13.76 -8.41 -27.33
N GLY A 166 -12.97 -7.57 -26.67
CA GLY A 166 -13.42 -6.70 -25.59
C GLY A 166 -13.52 -7.39 -24.22
N ARG A 167 -12.98 -8.60 -24.06
CA ARG A 167 -12.97 -9.32 -22.77
C ARG A 167 -11.77 -8.88 -21.91
N PRO A 168 -11.96 -8.72 -20.60
CA PRO A 168 -10.89 -8.34 -19.70
C PRO A 168 -10.00 -9.54 -19.38
N GLY A 169 -8.69 -9.34 -19.45
CA GLY A 169 -7.68 -10.34 -19.08
C GLY A 169 -6.54 -9.70 -18.29
N VAL A 170 -5.78 -10.54 -17.59
CA VAL A 170 -4.58 -10.10 -16.88
C VAL A 170 -3.39 -10.13 -17.85
N ALA A 171 -2.68 -9.01 -17.93
CA ALA A 171 -1.46 -8.90 -18.71
C ALA A 171 -0.28 -8.50 -17.81
N ARG A 172 0.90 -9.06 -18.08
CA ARG A 172 2.14 -8.59 -17.47
C ARG A 172 2.55 -7.26 -18.10
N VAL A 173 3.06 -6.34 -17.30
CA VAL A 173 3.50 -5.01 -17.73
C VAL A 173 4.90 -4.72 -17.18
N SER A 174 5.72 -4.00 -17.95
CA SER A 174 7.02 -3.52 -17.48
C SER A 174 6.90 -2.21 -16.68
N GLU A 175 7.89 -1.91 -15.85
CA GLU A 175 7.99 -0.63 -15.13
C GLU A 175 8.02 0.58 -16.08
N HIS A 176 8.55 0.40 -17.30
CA HIS A 176 8.58 1.44 -18.31
C HIS A 176 7.19 1.71 -18.88
N GLU A 177 6.43 0.67 -19.18
CA GLU A 177 5.05 0.80 -19.70
C GLU A 177 4.12 1.48 -18.68
N VAL A 178 4.28 1.19 -17.38
CA VAL A 178 3.51 1.85 -16.31
C VAL A 178 3.77 3.35 -16.26
N ALA A 179 5.03 3.74 -16.45
CA ALA A 179 5.41 5.15 -16.45
C ALA A 179 5.14 5.87 -17.79
N ALA A 180 5.02 5.12 -18.89
CA ALA A 180 4.80 5.65 -20.24
C ALA A 180 3.35 6.10 -20.49
N ASN A 181 2.52 6.16 -19.45
CA ASN A 181 1.16 6.70 -19.53
C ASN A 181 0.22 5.94 -20.47
N HIS A 182 0.51 4.66 -20.74
CA HIS A 182 -0.42 3.80 -21.47
C HIS A 182 -1.73 3.65 -20.67
N PRO A 183 -2.88 3.47 -21.35
CA PRO A 183 -4.15 3.19 -20.68
C PRO A 183 -4.08 1.81 -20.01
N LEU A 184 -3.67 1.81 -18.75
CA LEU A 184 -3.56 0.64 -17.90
C LEU A 184 -4.69 0.67 -16.87
N PHE A 185 -5.36 -0.46 -16.70
CA PHE A 185 -6.43 -0.63 -15.72
C PHE A 185 -5.84 -1.33 -14.49
N GLY A 186 -5.40 -0.50 -13.54
CA GLY A 186 -4.72 -0.91 -12.31
C GLY A 186 -3.30 -1.43 -12.54
N VAL A 187 -2.48 -1.38 -11.48
CA VAL A 187 -1.20 -2.10 -11.42
C VAL A 187 -1.14 -2.95 -10.16
N PHE A 188 -0.83 -4.23 -10.37
CA PHE A 188 -0.89 -5.26 -9.36
C PHE A 188 0.47 -5.97 -9.22
N GLY A 189 0.86 -6.30 -7.99
CA GLY A 189 2.13 -6.98 -7.70
C GLY A 189 2.11 -8.50 -7.93
N SER A 190 0.99 -9.05 -8.40
CA SER A 190 0.87 -10.45 -8.80
C SER A 190 -0.34 -10.67 -9.70
N GLU A 191 -0.27 -11.69 -10.56
CA GLU A 191 -1.38 -12.11 -11.41
C GLU A 191 -2.64 -12.42 -10.58
N ARG A 192 -2.48 -13.16 -9.47
CA ARG A 192 -3.57 -13.46 -8.53
C ARG A 192 -4.26 -12.20 -8.02
N ALA A 193 -3.51 -11.15 -7.72
CA ALA A 193 -4.07 -9.89 -7.24
C ALA A 193 -4.85 -9.15 -8.34
N ALA A 194 -4.39 -9.21 -9.60
CA ALA A 194 -5.12 -8.66 -10.73
C ALA A 194 -6.41 -9.46 -11.01
N GLN A 195 -6.34 -10.80 -10.97
CA GLN A 195 -7.52 -11.67 -11.12
C GLN A 195 -8.55 -11.40 -10.02
N GLU A 196 -8.11 -11.30 -8.76
CA GLU A 196 -9.00 -10.97 -7.63
C GLU A 196 -9.66 -9.59 -7.82
N ALA A 197 -8.91 -8.58 -8.27
CA ALA A 197 -9.46 -7.26 -8.56
C ALA A 197 -10.52 -7.32 -9.69
N LEU A 198 -10.28 -8.11 -10.74
CA LEU A 198 -11.25 -8.32 -11.81
C LEU A 198 -12.51 -9.05 -11.30
N HIS A 199 -12.37 -10.08 -10.46
CA HIS A 199 -13.51 -10.74 -9.82
C HIS A 199 -14.34 -9.78 -8.97
N GLN A 200 -13.68 -8.94 -8.17
CA GLN A 200 -14.35 -7.94 -7.34
C GLN A 200 -15.07 -6.89 -8.20
N LEU A 201 -14.43 -6.40 -9.26
CA LEU A 201 -15.03 -5.47 -10.22
C LEU A 201 -16.29 -6.05 -10.85
N VAL A 202 -16.21 -7.30 -11.32
CA VAL A 202 -17.35 -8.02 -11.93
C VAL A 202 -18.49 -8.19 -10.93
N ALA A 203 -18.19 -8.58 -9.69
CA ALA A 203 -19.19 -8.76 -8.65
C ALA A 203 -19.83 -7.44 -8.23
N GLN A 204 -19.04 -6.39 -8.02
CA GLN A 204 -19.50 -5.07 -7.60
C GLN A 204 -20.42 -4.44 -8.64
N HIS A 205 -20.04 -4.55 -9.91
CA HIS A 205 -20.80 -3.95 -11.00
C HIS A 205 -21.90 -4.86 -11.53
N GLY A 206 -22.01 -6.10 -11.07
CA GLY A 206 -23.01 -7.06 -11.54
C GLY A 206 -22.84 -7.45 -13.02
N LEU A 207 -21.59 -7.59 -13.45
CA LEU A 207 -21.21 -8.01 -14.79
C LEU A 207 -21.33 -9.53 -14.93
N CYS A 208 -21.57 -10.01 -16.15
CA CYS A 208 -21.66 -11.43 -16.43
C CYS A 208 -20.29 -12.12 -16.45
N SER A 209 -20.07 -13.07 -15.53
CA SER A 209 -18.83 -13.85 -15.42
C SER A 209 -18.47 -14.62 -16.70
N PHE A 210 -19.46 -15.19 -17.40
CA PHE A 210 -19.24 -15.89 -18.68
C PHE A 210 -18.73 -14.93 -19.77
N VAL A 211 -19.38 -13.78 -19.95
CA VAL A 211 -18.99 -12.80 -20.97
C VAL A 211 -17.61 -12.21 -20.67
N THR A 212 -17.30 -11.98 -19.39
CA THR A 212 -15.96 -11.53 -18.97
C THR A 212 -14.88 -12.61 -19.00
N GLY A 213 -15.23 -13.88 -19.27
CA GLY A 213 -14.28 -14.99 -19.31
C GLY A 213 -13.76 -15.46 -17.95
N LEU A 214 -14.34 -14.99 -16.84
CA LEU A 214 -13.97 -15.41 -15.48
C LEU A 214 -14.50 -16.79 -15.10
N GLU A 215 -15.57 -17.21 -15.78
CA GLU A 215 -16.21 -18.51 -15.59
C GLU A 215 -16.37 -19.14 -16.99
N PRO A 216 -16.01 -20.41 -17.19
CA PRO A 216 -16.20 -21.07 -18.47
C PRO A 216 -17.70 -21.26 -18.75
N SER A 217 -18.12 -20.96 -19.97
CA SER A 217 -19.51 -21.23 -20.39
C SER A 217 -19.74 -22.75 -20.49
N THR A 218 -20.84 -23.22 -19.91
CA THR A 218 -21.25 -24.64 -19.90
C THR A 218 -22.26 -24.99 -20.99
N GLY A 219 -22.60 -24.04 -21.87
CA GLY A 219 -23.53 -24.21 -22.98
C GLY A 219 -24.26 -22.91 -23.34
N GLU A 220 -24.90 -22.88 -24.51
CA GLU A 220 -25.71 -21.73 -24.94
C GLU A 220 -26.95 -21.57 -24.05
N GLY A 221 -27.27 -20.33 -23.66
CA GLY A 221 -28.42 -20.00 -22.81
C GLY A 221 -28.27 -20.35 -21.32
N MET A 222 -27.13 -20.89 -20.89
CA MET A 222 -26.89 -21.20 -19.48
C MET A 222 -26.62 -19.92 -18.66
N ALA A 223 -27.16 -19.89 -17.44
CA ALA A 223 -26.94 -18.79 -16.51
C ALA A 223 -25.61 -18.97 -15.75
N CYS A 224 -24.74 -17.95 -15.77
CA CYS A 224 -23.52 -17.93 -14.95
C CYS A 224 -23.84 -17.94 -13.44
N PHE A 225 -22.87 -18.28 -12.59
CA PHE A 225 -23.08 -18.33 -11.14
C PHE A 225 -23.66 -17.01 -10.59
N GLY A 226 -23.10 -15.87 -11.01
CA GLY A 226 -23.58 -14.55 -10.63
C GLY A 226 -25.05 -14.32 -11.01
N ARG A 227 -25.54 -14.92 -12.10
CA ARG A 227 -26.93 -14.81 -12.53
C ARG A 227 -27.85 -15.70 -11.71
N GLN A 228 -27.42 -16.91 -11.38
CA GLN A 228 -28.15 -17.84 -10.51
C GLN A 228 -28.45 -17.22 -9.13
N ILE A 229 -27.53 -16.41 -8.60
CA ILE A 229 -27.70 -15.67 -7.34
C ILE A 229 -28.22 -14.23 -7.51
N ARG A 230 -28.74 -13.87 -8.70
CA ARG A 230 -29.33 -12.55 -9.03
C ARG A 230 -28.39 -11.34 -8.85
N ARG A 231 -27.08 -11.53 -9.01
CA ARG A 231 -26.07 -10.45 -9.01
C ARG A 231 -25.61 -10.04 -10.41
N CYS A 232 -25.85 -10.84 -11.44
CA CYS A 232 -25.57 -10.52 -12.84
C CYS A 232 -26.85 -10.09 -13.57
N ARG A 233 -26.75 -9.11 -14.48
CA ARG A 233 -27.89 -8.62 -15.28
C ARG A 233 -28.30 -9.51 -16.47
N GLY A 234 -27.61 -10.63 -16.69
CA GLY A 234 -28.09 -11.67 -17.60
C GLY A 234 -27.63 -11.57 -19.04
N ALA A 235 -26.44 -11.02 -19.30
CA ALA A 235 -25.85 -11.05 -20.65
C ALA A 235 -25.67 -12.48 -21.19
N CYS A 236 -25.46 -13.48 -20.31
CA CYS A 236 -25.41 -14.90 -20.67
C CYS A 236 -26.78 -15.51 -21.06
N THR A 237 -27.89 -14.94 -20.57
CA THR A 237 -29.26 -15.41 -20.84
C THR A 237 -30.01 -14.53 -21.85
N GLY A 238 -29.33 -13.53 -22.44
CA GLY A 238 -29.90 -12.61 -23.41
C GLY A 238 -30.79 -11.49 -22.83
N GLU A 239 -30.91 -11.40 -21.50
CA GLU A 239 -31.71 -10.34 -20.84
C GLU A 239 -31.02 -8.97 -20.88
N GLU A 240 -29.70 -8.98 -20.94
CA GLU A 240 -28.87 -7.81 -21.22
C GLU A 240 -28.18 -8.03 -22.56
N SER A 241 -28.15 -7.01 -23.42
CA SER A 241 -27.43 -7.10 -24.68
C SER A 241 -25.91 -7.14 -24.43
N HIS A 242 -25.16 -7.82 -25.29
CA HIS A 242 -23.69 -7.80 -25.22
C HIS A 242 -23.14 -6.37 -25.33
N HIS A 243 -23.81 -5.48 -26.07
CA HIS A 243 -23.40 -4.09 -26.21
C HIS A 243 -23.51 -3.33 -24.88
N ASP A 244 -24.65 -3.43 -24.19
CA ASP A 244 -24.86 -2.74 -22.91
C ASP A 244 -23.95 -3.29 -21.81
N HIS A 245 -23.75 -4.62 -21.81
CA HIS A 245 -22.77 -5.27 -20.93
C HIS A 245 -21.36 -4.73 -21.18
N GLN A 246 -20.93 -4.61 -22.43
CA GLN A 246 -19.61 -4.09 -22.78
C GLN A 246 -19.43 -2.63 -22.35
N GLN A 247 -20.45 -1.79 -22.52
CA GLN A 247 -20.40 -0.40 -22.06
C GLN A 247 -20.21 -0.31 -20.53
N ARG A 248 -20.93 -1.13 -19.77
CA ARG A 248 -20.77 -1.21 -18.31
C ARG A 248 -19.41 -1.75 -17.90
N LEU A 249 -18.89 -2.76 -18.59
CA LEU A 249 -17.55 -3.27 -18.36
C LEU A 249 -16.50 -2.19 -18.59
N ASN A 250 -16.60 -1.45 -19.70
CA ASN A 250 -15.66 -0.36 -20.00
C ASN A 250 -15.73 0.75 -18.92
N ALA A 251 -16.94 1.14 -18.50
CA ALA A 251 -17.13 2.12 -17.43
C ALA A 251 -16.55 1.63 -16.09
N ALA A 252 -16.73 0.35 -15.76
CA ALA A 252 -16.16 -0.24 -14.55
C ALA A 252 -14.62 -0.30 -14.61
N LEU A 253 -14.03 -0.69 -15.73
CA LEU A 253 -12.58 -0.72 -15.90
C LEU A 253 -11.96 0.68 -15.78
N GLU A 254 -12.67 1.70 -16.25
CA GLU A 254 -12.25 3.10 -16.16
C GLU A 254 -12.05 3.57 -14.71
N GLU A 255 -12.76 2.98 -13.74
CA GLU A 255 -12.56 3.23 -12.30
C GLU A 255 -11.17 2.76 -11.82
N LEU A 256 -10.57 1.78 -12.49
CA LEU A 256 -9.25 1.26 -12.19
C LEU A 256 -8.15 1.97 -12.98
N ARG A 257 -8.50 2.89 -13.90
CA ARG A 257 -7.51 3.50 -14.79
C ARG A 257 -6.45 4.23 -13.99
N ILE A 258 -5.18 3.96 -14.31
CA ILE A 258 -4.07 4.70 -13.73
C ILE A 258 -4.19 6.16 -14.15
N VAL A 259 -4.20 7.03 -13.14
CA VAL A 259 -4.24 8.47 -13.38
C VAL A 259 -2.92 8.87 -14.04
N PRO A 260 -2.97 9.52 -15.21
CA PRO A 260 -1.75 9.98 -15.85
C PRO A 260 -1.04 11.00 -14.97
N TRP A 261 0.30 11.05 -15.05
CA TRP A 261 1.06 12.06 -14.30
C TRP A 261 0.56 13.48 -14.67
N PRO A 262 -0.04 14.23 -13.72
CA PRO A 262 -0.80 15.43 -14.07
C PRO A 262 0.07 16.70 -14.11
N PHE A 263 1.38 16.59 -13.87
CA PHE A 263 2.29 17.72 -13.70
C PHE A 263 3.32 17.83 -14.82
N VAL A 264 3.76 19.06 -15.09
CA VAL A 264 4.89 19.32 -15.96
C VAL A 264 6.17 19.20 -15.14
N GLY A 265 6.87 18.07 -15.27
CA GLY A 265 8.14 17.81 -14.59
C GLY A 265 8.01 17.26 -13.17
N ARG A 266 9.09 17.40 -12.39
CA ARG A 266 9.23 16.84 -11.04
C ARG A 266 8.47 17.66 -10.02
N MET A 267 7.80 16.96 -9.11
CA MET A 267 7.06 17.57 -8.02
C MET A 267 7.56 17.04 -6.68
N GLY A 268 7.46 17.88 -5.67
CA GLY A 268 7.80 17.58 -4.29
C GLY A 268 6.53 17.53 -3.44
N ILE A 269 6.43 16.52 -2.60
CA ILE A 269 5.48 16.48 -1.48
C ILE A 269 6.22 17.04 -0.28
N VAL A 270 5.72 18.12 0.31
CA VAL A 270 6.40 18.79 1.42
C VAL A 270 5.77 18.37 2.75
N GLU A 271 6.60 17.89 3.67
CA GLU A 271 6.21 17.58 5.05
C GLU A 271 7.03 18.42 6.03
N HIS A 272 6.38 18.86 7.10
CA HIS A 272 6.98 19.64 8.18
C HIS A 272 6.48 19.15 9.53
N GLN A 273 7.41 18.79 10.41
CA GLN A 273 7.09 18.41 11.79
C GLN A 273 8.27 18.69 12.71
N ASP A 274 8.02 19.26 13.89
CA ASP A 274 9.03 19.51 14.94
C ASP A 274 10.31 20.20 14.43
N GLY A 275 10.15 21.24 13.60
CA GLY A 275 11.25 22.00 12.99
C GLY A 275 11.99 21.28 11.85
N LEU A 276 11.67 20.00 11.60
CA LEU A 276 12.19 19.25 10.46
C LEU A 276 11.32 19.52 9.23
N ARG A 277 11.96 19.85 8.11
CA ARG A 277 11.31 19.99 6.80
C ARG A 277 11.90 18.97 5.85
N GLN A 278 11.04 18.21 5.17
CA GLN A 278 11.44 17.26 4.14
C GLN A 278 10.62 17.47 2.87
N VAL A 279 11.24 17.25 1.72
CA VAL A 279 10.60 17.30 0.41
C VAL A 279 10.81 15.95 -0.28
N HIS A 280 9.72 15.22 -0.50
CA HIS A 280 9.72 13.93 -1.18
C HIS A 280 9.52 14.15 -2.68
N VAL A 281 10.57 13.94 -3.46
CA VAL A 281 10.60 14.23 -4.90
C VAL A 281 10.02 13.06 -5.68
N VAL A 282 9.08 13.36 -6.56
CA VAL A 282 8.34 12.40 -7.40
C VAL A 282 8.30 12.92 -8.84
N ASP A 283 8.50 12.02 -9.80
CA ASP A 283 8.44 12.34 -11.23
C ASP A 283 7.83 11.16 -11.98
N GLN A 284 6.80 11.40 -12.81
CA GLN A 284 6.09 10.34 -13.54
C GLN A 284 5.68 9.17 -12.63
N TRP A 285 5.13 9.47 -11.44
CA TRP A 285 4.79 8.50 -10.40
C TRP A 285 5.95 7.68 -9.82
N ARG A 286 7.20 8.01 -10.18
CA ARG A 286 8.41 7.42 -9.60
C ARG A 286 8.87 8.28 -8.45
N TYR A 287 9.03 7.67 -7.28
CA TYR A 287 9.67 8.31 -6.15
C TYR A 287 11.19 8.35 -6.35
N LEU A 288 11.76 9.56 -6.33
CA LEU A 288 13.17 9.83 -6.61
C LEU A 288 14.02 9.99 -5.34
N GLY A 289 13.37 10.24 -4.20
CA GLY A 289 14.04 10.38 -2.91
C GLY A 289 13.51 11.55 -2.07
N THR A 290 14.08 11.70 -0.88
CA THR A 290 13.77 12.80 0.05
C THR A 290 14.93 13.79 0.10
N LEU A 291 14.61 15.08 0.09
CA LEU A 291 15.53 16.18 0.38
C LEU A 291 15.21 16.76 1.77
N ASP A 292 16.22 17.15 2.53
CA ASP A 292 16.02 17.91 3.78
C ASP A 292 15.97 19.44 3.54
N HIS A 293 15.94 20.20 4.64
CA HIS A 293 15.95 21.66 4.63
C HIS A 293 17.18 22.27 3.94
N GLU A 294 18.32 21.57 3.91
CA GLU A 294 19.55 22.00 3.22
C GLU A 294 19.61 21.50 1.78
N HIS A 295 18.52 20.94 1.25
CA HIS A 295 18.47 20.22 -0.03
C HIS A 295 19.45 19.04 -0.10
N ARG A 296 19.93 18.55 1.04
CA ARG A 296 20.74 17.34 1.09
C ARG A 296 19.84 16.15 0.80
N GLN A 297 20.26 15.31 -0.13
CA GLN A 297 19.54 14.08 -0.42
C GLN A 297 19.67 13.13 0.77
N LEU A 298 18.56 12.89 1.47
CA LEU A 298 18.49 12.04 2.66
C LEU A 298 18.37 10.56 2.30
N THR A 299 17.81 10.25 1.14
CA THR A 299 17.72 8.88 0.64
C THR A 299 19.06 8.45 0.04
N MET A 300 19.62 7.37 0.58
CA MET A 300 20.86 6.73 0.11
C MET A 300 20.79 6.49 -1.41
N ARG A 301 21.77 7.01 -2.15
CA ARG A 301 21.93 6.66 -3.56
C ARG A 301 22.36 5.19 -3.63
N SER A 302 21.43 4.30 -3.97
CA SER A 302 21.80 3.15 -4.81
C SER A 302 22.61 3.72 -5.97
N SER A 303 23.85 3.28 -6.10
CA SER A 303 24.87 3.76 -7.04
C SER A 303 24.30 4.39 -8.31
N GLN A 304 24.84 5.55 -8.69
CA GLN A 304 24.52 6.45 -9.80
C GLN A 304 24.29 5.81 -11.20
N LYS A 305 24.44 4.49 -11.33
CA LYS A 305 24.16 3.67 -12.51
C LYS A 305 22.71 3.18 -12.66
N ASN A 306 21.85 3.26 -11.63
CA ASN A 306 20.45 2.87 -11.75
C ASN A 306 19.53 4.01 -11.30
N ARG A 307 18.85 4.66 -12.26
CA ARG A 307 17.64 5.43 -11.92
C ARG A 307 16.68 4.49 -11.19
N PRO A 308 16.07 4.87 -10.04
CA PRO A 308 15.07 4.04 -9.43
C PRO A 308 13.94 3.83 -10.46
N GLY A 309 13.72 2.56 -10.81
CA GLY A 309 12.61 2.16 -11.65
C GLY A 309 11.26 2.44 -10.99
N PHE A 310 10.17 2.07 -11.64
CA PHE A 310 8.84 2.23 -11.04
C PHE A 310 8.72 1.31 -9.82
N ASP A 311 8.41 1.88 -8.66
CA ASP A 311 8.21 1.13 -7.42
C ASP A 311 6.73 1.12 -7.04
N LEU A 312 6.13 -0.08 -7.05
CA LEU A 312 4.71 -0.24 -6.79
C LEU A 312 4.31 0.22 -5.38
N ASP A 313 5.16 -0.01 -4.38
CA ASP A 313 4.85 0.37 -2.99
C ASP A 313 4.84 1.90 -2.85
N SER A 314 5.88 2.57 -3.34
CA SER A 314 5.95 4.05 -3.39
C SER A 314 4.79 4.64 -4.20
N TYR A 315 4.46 4.06 -5.35
CA TYR A 315 3.32 4.48 -6.15
C TYR A 315 2.02 4.41 -5.35
N LYS A 316 1.73 3.28 -4.68
CA LYS A 316 0.52 3.11 -3.87
C LYS A 316 0.43 4.12 -2.74
N ILE A 317 1.53 4.37 -2.04
CA ILE A 317 1.64 5.35 -0.95
C ILE A 317 1.22 6.75 -1.44
N ILE A 318 1.71 7.13 -2.62
CA ILE A 318 1.52 8.47 -3.19
C ILE A 318 0.15 8.61 -3.87
N ILE A 319 -0.23 7.68 -4.76
CA ILE A 319 -1.45 7.78 -5.57
C ILE A 319 -2.70 7.78 -4.69
N HIS A 320 -2.73 6.96 -3.64
CA HIS A 320 -3.87 6.88 -2.74
C HIS A 320 -4.16 8.25 -2.10
N ARG A 321 -3.13 8.89 -1.55
CA ARG A 321 -3.24 10.22 -0.93
C ARG A 321 -3.49 11.33 -1.94
N HIS A 322 -2.95 11.21 -3.16
CA HIS A 322 -3.27 12.14 -4.25
C HIS A 322 -4.76 12.12 -4.58
N LEU A 323 -5.35 10.93 -4.74
CA LEU A 323 -6.77 10.78 -5.07
C LEU A 323 -7.70 11.28 -3.95
N LEU A 324 -7.25 11.17 -2.69
CA LEU A 324 -7.95 11.74 -1.54
C LEU A 324 -7.75 13.26 -1.38
N GLY A 325 -6.90 13.89 -2.21
CA GLY A 325 -6.59 15.32 -2.10
C GLY A 325 -5.77 15.69 -0.85
N GLN A 326 -5.01 14.74 -0.30
CA GLN A 326 -4.26 14.90 0.95
C GLN A 326 -2.80 15.34 0.74
N LEU A 327 -2.37 15.58 -0.50
CA LEU A 327 -0.99 15.94 -0.83
C LEU A 327 -0.86 17.41 -1.22
N GLU A 328 0.08 18.09 -0.59
CA GLU A 328 0.53 19.41 -1.01
C GLU A 328 1.72 19.29 -1.98
N TRP A 329 1.44 19.49 -3.27
CA TRP A 329 2.45 19.42 -4.32
C TRP A 329 3.15 20.76 -4.54
N ARG A 330 4.48 20.74 -4.63
CA ARG A 330 5.31 21.90 -4.96
C ARG A 330 6.27 21.57 -6.11
N PRO A 331 6.40 22.43 -7.13
CA PRO A 331 7.42 22.23 -8.16
C PRO A 331 8.82 22.14 -7.54
N VAL A 332 9.63 21.20 -8.03
CA VAL A 332 11.05 21.09 -7.63
C VAL A 332 11.89 21.48 -8.84
N ALA A 333 12.80 22.45 -8.66
CA ALA A 333 13.69 22.88 -9.73
C ALA A 333 14.48 21.68 -10.29
N ALA A 334 14.65 21.68 -11.62
CA ALA A 334 15.14 20.54 -12.40
C ALA A 334 16.61 20.18 -12.13
#